data_AF-A0A0P0VV52-F1
#
_entry.id   AF-A0A0P0VV52-F1
#
_cell.length_a   1.000
_cell.length_b   1.000
_cell.length_c   1.000
_cell.angle_alpha   90.00
_cell.angle_beta   90.00
_cell.angle_gamma   90.00
#
_symmetry.space_group_name_H-M   'P 1'
#
loop_
_entity.id
_entity.type
_entity.pdbx_description
1 polymer ?
#
loop_
_entity_poly.entity_id
_entity_poly.type
_entity_poly.pdbx_seq_one_letter_code
_entity_poly.pdbx_strand_id
1 'polypeptide(L)' 'SLQALARKYNQDKMICRKCYARLHPRAVNCRKKKCGHSNQLRPKKKIKN' A
#
# COMPACT_ATOMS: atom_id res chain seq x y z
N SER A 1 4.32 19.90 -8.81
CA SER A 1 3.16 19.63 -9.70
C SER A 1 2.11 18.81 -8.96
N LEU A 2 0.82 19.15 -9.13
CA LEU A 2 -0.30 18.52 -8.40
C LEU A 2 -0.38 17.00 -8.60
N GLN A 3 0.04 16.52 -9.76
CA GLN A 3 0.02 15.09 -10.09
C GLN A 3 0.93 14.25 -9.17
N ALA A 4 2.10 14.77 -8.78
CA ALA A 4 3.00 14.09 -7.85
C ALA A 4 2.38 14.02 -6.44
N LEU A 5 1.71 15.09 -6.01
CA LEU A 5 0.98 15.13 -4.74
C LEU A 5 -0.13 14.07 -4.72
N ALA A 6 -0.92 14.00 -5.79
CA ALA A 6 -1.99 13.00 -5.92
C ALA A 6 -1.44 11.56 -5.90
N ARG A 7 -0.34 11.28 -6.62
CA ARG A 7 0.31 9.96 -6.64
C ARG A 7 0.73 9.51 -5.24
N LYS A 8 1.33 10.41 -4.44
CA LYS A 8 1.74 10.13 -3.05
C LYS A 8 0.59 9.66 -2.16
N TYR A 9 -0.61 10.21 -2.31
CA TYR A 9 -1.76 9.84 -1.47
C TYR A 9 -2.55 8.65 -2.03
N ASN A 10 -2.63 8.51 -3.35
CA ASN A 10 -3.58 7.59 -3.98
C ASN A 10 -2.94 6.34 -4.59
N GLN A 11 -1.71 6.44 -5.09
CA GLN A 11 -1.07 5.38 -5.88
C GLN A 11 0.14 4.75 -5.18
N ASP A 12 1.06 5.55 -4.64
CA ASP A 12 2.29 5.06 -4.01
C ASP A 12 2.01 4.54 -2.59
N LYS A 13 1.40 3.35 -2.55
CA LYS A 13 0.98 2.63 -1.34
C LYS A 13 1.36 1.17 -1.41
N MET A 14 1.53 0.56 -0.25
CA MET A 14 1.64 -0.89 -0.10
C MET A 14 0.26 -1.48 0.22
N ILE A 15 0.02 -2.71 -0.21
CA ILE A 15 -1.21 -3.47 0.00
C ILE A 15 -0.85 -4.79 0.66
N CYS A 16 -1.56 -5.18 1.72
CA CYS A 16 -1.41 -6.51 2.30
C CYS A 16 -2.05 -7.58 1.40
N ARG A 17 -1.35 -8.70 1.17
CA ARG A 17 -1.87 -9.81 0.36
C ARG A 17 -3.01 -10.58 1.03
N LYS A 18 -3.07 -10.59 2.36
CA LYS A 18 -4.10 -11.32 3.13
C LYS A 18 -5.37 -10.50 3.37
N CYS A 19 -5.22 -9.22 3.72
CA CYS A 19 -6.36 -8.38 4.11
C CYS A 19 -6.65 -7.18 3.20
N TYR A 20 -5.86 -7.00 2.13
CA TYR A 20 -6.01 -5.90 1.15
C TYR A 20 -5.96 -4.48 1.73
N ALA A 21 -5.53 -4.31 2.99
CA ALA A 21 -5.40 -3.00 3.60
C ALA A 21 -4.35 -2.14 2.89
N ARG A 22 -4.65 -0.84 2.71
CA ARG A 22 -3.68 0.18 2.28
C ARG A 22 -2.73 0.54 3.41
N LEU A 23 -1.44 0.59 3.09
CA LEU A 23 -0.33 0.85 3.99
C LEU A 23 0.61 1.91 3.40
N HIS A 24 1.46 2.46 4.27
CA HIS A 24 2.53 3.37 3.86
C HIS A 24 3.52 2.66 2.92
N PRO A 25 4.11 3.33 1.91
CA PRO A 25 5.05 2.71 0.96
C PRO A 25 6.28 2.08 1.63
N ARG A 26 6.71 2.58 2.79
CA ARG A 26 7.85 2.04 3.56
C ARG A 26 7.45 0.99 4.61
N ALA A 27 6.19 0.55 4.63
CA ALA A 27 5.74 -0.44 5.61
C ALA A 27 6.26 -1.83 5.26
N VAL A 28 6.83 -2.52 6.26
CA VAL A 28 7.32 -3.90 6.15
C VAL A 28 6.28 -4.92 6.66
N ASN A 29 5.42 -4.52 7.60
CA ASN A 29 4.38 -5.35 8.20
C ASN A 29 2.99 -4.71 8.04
N CYS A 30 1.95 -5.53 7.99
CA CYS A 30 0.58 -5.02 7.99
C CYS A 30 0.16 -4.51 9.38
N ARG A 31 -0.54 -3.38 9.42
CA ARG A 31 -1.09 -2.81 10.67
C ARG A 31 -2.32 -3.53 11.23
N LYS A 32 -2.85 -4.55 10.54
CA LYS A 32 -4.14 -5.18 10.90
C LYS A 32 -3.94 -6.47 11.68
N LYS A 33 -4.53 -6.55 12.89
CA LYS A 33 -4.53 -7.75 13.73
C LYS A 33 -5.15 -8.97 13.04
N LYS A 34 -6.23 -8.77 12.25
CA LYS A 34 -6.93 -9.86 11.53
C LYS A 34 -6.09 -10.64 10.53
N CYS A 35 -4.96 -10.08 10.07
CA CYS A 35 -4.01 -10.81 9.21
C CYS A 35 -2.73 -11.21 9.94
N GLY A 36 -2.72 -11.15 11.27
CA GLY A 36 -1.57 -11.49 12.11
C GLY A 36 -0.34 -10.62 11.83
N HIS A 37 -0.54 -9.33 11.52
CA HIS A 37 0.56 -8.43 11.17
C HIS A 37 1.47 -8.91 10.02
N SER A 38 0.92 -9.72 9.11
CA SER A 38 1.63 -10.34 7.98
C SER A 38 2.59 -9.39 7.26
N ASN A 39 3.81 -9.89 6.99
CA ASN A 39 4.83 -9.26 6.16
C ASN A 39 4.61 -9.49 4.65
N GLN A 40 3.59 -10.28 4.28
CA GLN A 40 3.23 -10.53 2.88
C GLN A 40 2.52 -9.30 2.28
N LEU A 41 3.33 -8.36 1.79
CA LEU A 41 2.89 -7.11 1.19
C LEU A 41 3.18 -7.08 -0.32
N ARG A 42 2.55 -6.14 -1.02
CA ARG A 42 2.84 -5.83 -2.42
C ARG A 42 2.65 -4.34 -2.69
N PRO A 43 3.33 -3.76 -3.69
CA PRO A 43 2.99 -2.44 -4.19
C PRO A 43 1.55 -2.42 -4.75
N LYS A 44 0.85 -1.30 -4.58
CA LYS A 44 -0.40 -1.04 -5.30
C LYS A 44 -0.09 -0.95 -6.79
N LYS A 45 -0.92 -1.61 -7.61
CA LYS A 45 -0.77 -1.59 -9.08
C LYS A 45 -0.92 -0.15 -9.57
N LYS A 46 0.04 0.32 -10.35
CA LYS A 46 -0.02 1.64 -11.00
C LYS A 46 -0.87 1.54 -12.25
N ILE A 47 -1.60 2.60 -12.54
CA ILE A 47 -2.33 2.74 -13.80
C ILE A 47 -1.27 3.10 -14.85
N LYS A 48 -1.23 2.35 -15.96
CA LYS A 48 -0.46 2.75 -17.13
C LYS A 48 -1.28 3.86 -17.78
N ASN A 49 -0.73 5.07 -17.80
CA ASN A 49 -1.22 6.09 -18.72
C ASN A 49 -0.71 5.78 -20.12
#